data_AF-A0AA42X1F4-F1
#
_entry.id   AF-A0AA42X1F4-F1
#
_cell.length_a   1.000
_cell.length_b   1.000
_cell.length_c   1.000
_cell.angle_alpha   90.00
_cell.angle_beta   90.00
_cell.angle_gamma   90.00
#
_symmetry.space_group_name_H-M   'P 1'
#
loop_
_entity.id
_entity.type
_entity.pdbx_description
1 polymer ?
#
loop_
_entity_poly.entity_id
_entity_poly.type
_entity_poly.pdbx_seq_one_letter_code
_entity_poly.pdbx_strand_id
1 'polypeptide(L)' 'MARILLEGRELRLTRRASSLGQQYRSSDAALIIDGDYVAFVLNDDLAYEDCHIRATN' A
#
# COMPACT_ATOMS: atom_id res chain seq x y z
N MET A 1 -7.84 4.03 7.15
CA MET A 1 -6.88 4.97 6.54
C MET A 1 -5.50 4.35 6.68
N ALA A 2 -4.65 4.47 5.66
CA ALA A 2 -3.23 4.11 5.74
C ALA A 2 -2.36 5.37 5.56
N ARG A 3 -1.19 5.40 6.20
CA ARG A 3 -0.18 6.46 6.06
C ARG A 3 1.12 5.80 5.61
N ILE A 4 1.72 6.33 4.55
CA ILE A 4 2.98 5.83 4.00
C ILE A 4 4.00 6.97 4.08
N LEU A 5 5.16 6.72 4.67
CA LEU A 5 6.30 7.63 4.59
C LEU A 5 7.25 7.14 3.51
N LEU A 6 7.48 7.99 2.51
CA LEU A 6 8.41 7.74 1.42
C LEU A 6 9.33 8.95 1.29
N GLU A 7 10.63 8.76 1.47
CA GLU A 7 11.64 9.83 1.35
C GLU A 7 11.30 11.12 2.12
N GLY A 8 10.70 10.98 3.31
CA GLY A 8 10.29 12.11 4.14
C GLY A 8 8.95 12.76 3.76
N ARG A 9 8.30 12.31 2.69
CA ARG A 9 6.93 12.70 2.31
C ARG A 9 5.92 11.73 2.93
N GLU A 10 4.85 12.27 3.51
CA GLU A 10 3.69 11.49 3.97
C GLU A 10 2.63 11.41 2.86
N LEU A 11 2.22 10.20 2.52
CA LEU A 11 1.07 9.92 1.66
C LEU A 11 -0.07 9.36 2.52
N ARG A 12 -1.28 9.90 2.32
CA ARG A 12 -2.49 9.47 3.03
C ARG A 12 -3.40 8.73 2.06
N LEU A 13 -3.70 7.47 2.39
CA LEU A 13 -4.52 6.61 1.55
C LEU A 13 -5.82 6.23 2.27
N THR A 14 -6.90 6.23 1.52
CA THR A 14 -8.24 5.90 2.02
C THR A 14 -8.59 4.47 1.63
N ARG A 15 -9.20 3.72 2.56
CA ARG A 15 -9.61 2.35 2.31
C ARG A 15 -10.70 2.32 1.23
N ARG A 16 -10.61 1.37 0.31
CA ARG A 16 -11.61 1.12 -0.74
C ARG A 16 -12.07 -0.33 -0.64
N ALA A 17 -13.33 -0.56 -0.99
CA ALA A 17 -13.84 -1.91 -1.15
C ALA A 17 -13.14 -2.58 -2.35
N SER A 18 -12.74 -3.84 -2.17
CA SER A 18 -12.00 -4.62 -3.15
C SER A 18 -12.35 -6.10 -2.97
N SER A 19 -12.34 -6.87 -4.06
CA SER A 19 -12.36 -8.33 -4.01
C SER A 19 -10.99 -8.94 -3.69
N LEU A 20 -9.92 -8.13 -3.78
CA LEU A 20 -8.54 -8.47 -3.44
C LEU A 20 -8.14 -7.74 -2.16
N GLY A 21 -7.94 -8.50 -1.07
CA GLY A 21 -7.42 -8.02 0.21
C GLY A 21 -7.96 -6.67 0.71
N GLN A 22 -7.11 -5.95 1.44
CA GLN A 22 -7.35 -4.57 1.87
C GLN A 22 -6.69 -3.61 0.90
N GLN A 23 -7.51 -2.88 0.13
CA GLN A 23 -7.01 -1.85 -0.78
C GLN A 23 -7.14 -0.46 -0.16
N TYR A 24 -6.07 0.33 -0.29
CA TYR A 24 -6.02 1.74 0.08
C TYR A 24 -5.55 2.54 -1.13
N ARG A 25 -6.15 3.71 -1.36
CA ARG A 25 -5.85 4.53 -2.54
C ARG A 25 -5.93 6.03 -2.26
N SER A 26 -5.11 6.79 -2.97
CA SER A 26 -5.20 8.25 -3.16
C SER A 26 -5.12 8.58 -4.67
N SER A 27 -5.07 9.86 -5.02
CA SER A 27 -4.75 10.28 -6.40
C SER A 27 -3.35 9.84 -6.83
N ASP A 28 -2.43 9.71 -5.87
CA ASP A 28 -1.00 9.59 -6.14
C ASP A 28 -0.47 8.17 -5.89
N ALA A 29 -1.25 7.30 -5.22
CA ALA A 29 -0.76 5.98 -4.83
C ALA A 29 -1.87 4.96 -4.58
N ALA A 30 -1.49 3.68 -4.67
CA ALA A 30 -2.27 2.54 -4.24
C ALA A 30 -1.45 1.60 -3.34
N LEU A 31 -2.10 1.01 -2.36
CA LEU A 31 -1.56 -0.03 -1.48
C LEU A 31 -2.56 -1.17 -1.41
N ILE A 32 -2.10 -2.39 -1.63
CA ILE A 32 -2.87 -3.62 -1.46
C ILE A 32 -2.15 -4.49 -0.44
N ILE A 33 -2.88 -4.94 0.56
CA ILE A 33 -2.42 -5.92 1.54
C ILE A 33 -3.34 -7.13 1.44
N ASP A 34 -2.81 -8.29 1.10
CA ASP A 34 -3.56 -9.53 1.00
C ASP A 34 -2.78 -10.68 1.65
N GLY A 35 -3.21 -11.10 2.84
CA GLY A 35 -2.43 -12.05 3.65
C GLY A 35 -1.05 -11.50 4.02
N ASP A 36 -0.01 -12.21 3.60
CA ASP A 36 1.40 -11.87 3.79
C ASP A 36 2.00 -11.04 2.62
N TYR A 37 1.20 -10.77 1.59
CA TYR A 37 1.60 -10.02 0.42
C TYR A 37 1.26 -8.54 0.56
N VAL A 38 2.22 -7.67 0.20
CA VAL A 38 2.05 -6.22 0.17
C VAL A 38 2.52 -5.67 -1.19
N ALA A 39 1.63 -5.00 -1.90
CA ALA A 39 1.96 -4.25 -3.11
C ALA A 39 1.70 -2.76 -2.92
N PHE A 40 2.68 -1.93 -3.25
CA PHE A 40 2.59 -0.48 -3.24
C PHE A 40 2.90 0.07 -4.64
N VAL A 41 2.13 1.06 -5.09
CA VAL A 41 2.27 1.68 -6.41
C VAL A 41 2.19 3.20 -6.24
N LEU A 42 3.14 3.93 -6.82
CA LEU A 42 3.20 5.39 -6.80
C LEU A 42 2.97 5.92 -8.23
N ASN A 43 1.99 6.82 -8.43
CA ASN A 43 1.72 7.51 -9.71
C ASN A 43 1.63 6.59 -10.94
N ASP A 44 0.97 5.44 -10.82
CA ASP A 44 0.89 4.40 -11.87
C ASP A 44 2.25 3.84 -12.34
N ASP A 45 3.34 4.21 -11.67
CA ASP A 45 4.65 3.58 -11.81
C ASP A 45 4.67 2.36 -10.88
N LEU A 46 4.67 1.18 -11.49
CA LEU A 46 4.69 -0.10 -10.79
C LEU A 46 6.08 -0.33 -10.17
N ALA A 47 6.35 0.35 -9.06
CA ALA A 47 7.42 -0.02 -8.14
C ALA A 47 6.98 -1.26 -7.37
N TYR A 48 7.01 -2.42 -8.02
CA TYR A 48 6.76 -3.69 -7.36
C TYR A 48 8.02 -4.12 -6.61
N GLU A 49 7.92 -4.13 -5.29
CA GLU A 49 8.90 -4.72 -4.37
C GLU A 49 8.19 -5.84 -3.62
N ASP A 50 8.82 -7.01 -3.51
CA ASP A 50 8.25 -8.17 -2.82
C ASP A 50 8.34 -7.98 -1.30
N CYS A 51 7.37 -7.23 -0.78
CA CYS A 51 7.29 -6.84 0.62
C CYS A 51 6.41 -7.81 1.42
N HIS A 52 6.95 -8.34 2.51
CA HIS A 52 6.20 -9.19 3.44
C HIS A 52 6.03 -8.54 4.81
N ILE A 53 4.85 -8.76 5.41
CA ILE A 53 4.61 -8.35 6.80
C ILE A 53 5.40 -9.28 7.71
N ARG A 54 6.46 -8.74 8.34
CA ARG A 54 7.20 -9.48 9.37
C ARG A 54 6.44 -9.36 10.70
N ALA A 55 5.87 -10.46 11.17
CA ALA A 55 5.28 -10.50 12.51
C ALA A 55 6.38 -10.27 13.56
N THR A 56 6.24 -9.22 14.37
CA THR A 56 7.02 -9.07 15.59
C THR A 56 6.36 -9.92 16.67
N ASN A 57 6.94 -11.09 16.95
CA ASN A 57 6.69 -11.83 18.19
C ASN A 57 7.32 -11.08 19.37
#